data_AF-A0A510E7A7-F1
#
_entry.id   AF-A0A510E7A7-F1
#
_cell.length_a   1.000
_cell.length_b   1.000
_cell.length_c   1.000
_cell.angle_alpha   90.00
_cell.angle_beta   90.00
_cell.angle_gamma   90.00
#
_symmetry.space_group_name_H-M   'P 1'
#
loop_
_entity.id
_entity.type
_entity.pdbx_description
1 polymer ?
#
loop_
_entity_poly.entity_id
_entity_poly.type
_entity_poly.pdbx_seq_one_letter_code
_entity_poly.pdbx_strand_id
1 'polypeptide(L)'
;MRKITFVLLSLLFSLLDYNVGISVTRLVYGEEVSILLSHFPLDIIYFLIIFFTELAMIKGYQTLFVRVFSALHGRFNSLFYGDTKRK
;
A
#
# COMPACT_ATOMS: atom_id res chain seq x y z
N MET A 1 -2.25 -17.33 11.89
CA MET A 1 -3.45 -16.49 12.06
C MET A 1 -3.23 -15.07 11.55
N ARG A 2 -2.61 -14.14 12.29
CA ARG A 2 -2.51 -12.71 11.90
C ARG A 2 -1.92 -12.43 10.51
N LYS A 3 -0.85 -13.13 10.11
CA LYS A 3 -0.24 -12.98 8.77
C LYS A 3 -1.15 -13.46 7.64
N ILE A 4 -1.89 -14.55 7.85
CA ILE A 4 -2.82 -15.10 6.86
C ILE A 4 -3.98 -14.13 6.67
N THR A 5 -4.55 -13.60 7.76
CA THR A 5 -5.59 -12.56 7.71
C THR A 5 -5.12 -11.32 6.97
N PHE A 6 -3.88 -10.87 7.21
CA PHE A 6 -3.30 -9.73 6.51
C PHE A 6 -3.17 -9.97 4.99
N VAL A 7 -2.69 -11.14 4.57
CA VAL A 7 -2.59 -11.49 3.14
C VAL A 7 -3.98 -11.57 2.51
N LEU A 8 -4.96 -12.16 3.19
CA LEU A 8 -6.35 -12.24 2.71
C LEU A 8 -6.99 -10.85 2.56
N LEU A 9 -6.77 -9.95 3.52
CA LEU A 9 -7.22 -8.57 3.42
C LEU A 9 -6.54 -7.84 2.26
N SER A 10 -5.23 -8.06 2.08
CA SER A 10 -4.49 -7.46 0.95
C SER A 10 -5.05 -7.96 -0.39
N LEU A 11 -5.31 -9.26 -0.53
CA LEU A 11 -5.95 -9.82 -1.72
C LEU A 11 -7.34 -9.22 -1.99
N LEU A 12 -8.13 -9.00 -0.93
CA LEU A 12 -9.44 -8.36 -1.06
C LEU A 12 -9.32 -6.91 -1.56
N PHE A 13 -8.38 -6.13 -1.01
CA PHE A 13 -8.14 -4.76 -1.46
C PHE A 13 -7.64 -4.70 -2.89
N SER A 14 -6.70 -5.57 -3.28
CA SER A 14 -6.23 -5.64 -4.67
C SER A 14 -7.33 -6.02 -5.65
N LEU A 15 -8.34 -6.77 -5.22
CA LEU A 15 -9.51 -7.08 -6.06
C LEU A 15 -10.41 -5.86 -6.26
N LEU A 16 -10.55 -5.01 -5.24
CA LEU A 16 -11.24 -3.74 -5.38
C LEU A 16 -10.46 -2.81 -6.32
N ASP A 17 -9.15 -2.68 -6.11
CA ASP A 17 -8.27 -1.84 -6.92
C ASP A 17 -8.21 -2.30 -8.38
N TYR A 18 -8.25 -3.61 -8.63
CA TYR A 18 -8.40 -4.17 -9.98
C TYR A 18 -9.67 -3.69 -10.67
N ASN A 19 -10.83 -3.78 -10.01
CA ASN A 19 -12.11 -3.36 -10.59
C ASN A 19 -12.15 -1.85 -10.86
N VAL A 20 -11.60 -1.05 -9.95
CA VAL A 20 -11.43 0.38 -10.14
C VAL A 20 -10.49 0.64 -11.32
N GLY A 21 -9.36 -0.07 -11.39
CA GLY A 21 -8.39 0.04 -12.47
C GLY A 21 -8.97 -0.27 -13.85
N ILE A 22 -9.77 -1.32 -13.99
CA ILE A 22 -10.49 -1.64 -15.23
C ILE A 22 -11.50 -0.53 -15.58
N SER A 23 -12.26 -0.04 -14.59
CA SER A 23 -13.24 1.04 -14.80
C SER A 23 -12.58 2.35 -15.26
N VAL A 24 -11.45 2.71 -14.65
CA VAL A 24 -10.66 3.89 -15.04
C VAL A 24 -10.05 3.68 -16.42
N THR A 25 -9.52 2.49 -16.72
CA THR A 25 -8.98 2.17 -18.04
C THR A 25 -10.04 2.31 -19.12
N ARG A 26 -11.26 1.79 -18.87
CA ARG A 26 -12.41 1.96 -19.76
C ARG A 26 -12.72 3.43 -20.02
N LEU A 27 -12.68 4.26 -18.99
CA LEU A 27 -12.95 5.70 -19.10
C LEU A 27 -11.87 6.44 -19.92
N VAL A 28 -10.59 6.12 -19.69
CA VAL A 28 -9.46 6.86 -20.25
C VAL A 28 -9.06 6.36 -21.65
N TYR A 29 -9.02 5.05 -21.83
CA TYR A 29 -8.51 4.38 -23.03
C TYR A 29 -9.61 3.71 -23.87
N GLY A 30 -10.84 3.67 -23.37
CA GLY A 30 -11.99 3.10 -24.07
C GLY A 30 -12.23 1.61 -23.78
N GLU A 31 -13.36 1.13 -24.31
CA GLU A 31 -13.86 -0.23 -24.03
C GLU A 31 -12.90 -1.31 -24.52
N GLU A 32 -12.34 -1.16 -25.73
CA GLU A 32 -11.48 -2.18 -26.35
C GLU A 32 -10.26 -2.52 -25.50
N VAL A 33 -9.60 -1.50 -24.94
CA VAL A 33 -8.42 -1.66 -24.07
C VAL A 33 -8.81 -2.29 -22.74
N SER A 34 -9.96 -1.89 -22.18
CA SER A 34 -10.45 -2.46 -20.92
C SER A 34 -10.83 -3.95 -21.06
N ILE A 35 -11.39 -4.33 -22.22
CA ILE A 35 -11.71 -5.71 -22.54
C ILE A 35 -10.43 -6.52 -22.66
N LEU A 36 -9.43 -6.03 -23.39
CA LEU A 36 -8.14 -6.69 -23.54
C LEU A 36 -7.47 -6.95 -22.18
N LEU A 37 -7.46 -5.95 -21.30
CA LEU A 37 -6.90 -6.09 -19.94
C LEU A 37 -7.69 -7.03 -19.04
N SER A 38 -8.98 -7.24 -19.33
CA SER A 38 -9.84 -8.17 -18.57
C SER A 38 -9.84 -9.60 -19.14
N HIS A 39 -9.06 -9.88 -20.19
CA HIS A 39 -8.95 -11.21 -20.78
C HIS A 39 -7.75 -11.98 -20.24
N PHE A 40 -7.93 -13.29 -20.09
CA PHE A 40 -6.83 -14.20 -19.78
C PHE A 40 -5.77 -14.18 -20.89
N PRO A 41 -4.47 -14.06 -20.56
CA PRO A 41 -3.86 -14.05 -19.22
C PRO A 41 -3.56 -12.65 -18.65
N LEU A 42 -3.94 -11.58 -19.35
CA LEU A 42 -3.59 -10.21 -18.99
C LEU A 42 -4.26 -9.74 -17.71
N ASP A 43 -5.48 -10.21 -17.44
CA ASP A 43 -6.23 -9.97 -16.20
C ASP A 43 -5.43 -10.41 -14.95
N ILE A 44 -4.84 -11.60 -14.99
CA ILE A 44 -4.04 -12.15 -13.89
C ILE A 44 -2.75 -11.34 -13.74
N ILE A 45 -2.07 -11.03 -14.85
CA ILE A 45 -0.83 -10.24 -14.81
C ILE A 45 -1.12 -8.87 -14.20
N TYR A 46 -2.20 -8.22 -14.63
CA TYR A 46 -2.61 -6.92 -14.12
C TYR A 46 -2.95 -6.96 -12.63
N PHE A 47 -3.73 -7.96 -12.20
CA PHE A 47 -4.03 -8.17 -10.78
C PHE A 47 -2.76 -8.42 -9.94
N LEU A 48 -1.82 -9.22 -10.43
CA LEU A 48 -0.56 -9.48 -9.73
C LEU A 48 0.29 -8.22 -9.60
N ILE A 49 0.36 -7.39 -10.65
CA ILE A 49 1.07 -6.10 -10.60
C ILE A 49 0.48 -5.22 -9.49
N ILE A 50 -0.84 -5.11 -9.41
CA ILE A 50 -1.54 -4.37 -8.34
C ILE A 50 -1.16 -4.93 -6.97
N PHE A 51 -1.34 -6.23 -6.76
CA PHE A 51 -1.06 -6.89 -5.48
C PHE A 51 0.39 -6.74 -5.02
N PHE A 52 1.37 -6.95 -5.90
CA PHE A 52 2.79 -6.79 -5.54
C PHE A 52 3.16 -5.34 -5.28
N THR A 53 2.57 -4.40 -6.01
CA THR A 53 2.79 -2.97 -5.80
C THR A 53 2.24 -2.53 -4.44
N GLU A 54 1.04 -2.95 -4.07
CA GLU A 54 0.47 -2.71 -2.75
C GLU A 54 1.35 -3.28 -1.64
N LEU A 55 1.80 -4.53 -1.77
CA LEU A 55 2.69 -5.14 -0.78
C LEU A 55 4.02 -4.38 -0.64
N ALA A 56 4.59 -3.91 -1.76
CA ALA A 56 5.80 -3.11 -1.75
C ALA A 56 5.56 -1.76 -1.05
N MET A 57 4.44 -1.10 -1.34
CA MET A 57 4.04 0.15 -0.70
C MET A 57 3.87 -0.02 0.81
N ILE A 58 3.17 -1.07 1.27
CA ILE A 58 2.97 -1.30 2.70
C ILE A 58 4.30 -1.46 3.44
N LYS A 59 5.25 -2.20 2.87
CA LYS A 59 6.61 -2.33 3.44
C LYS A 59 7.35 -0.99 3.47
N GLY A 60 7.22 -0.19 2.41
CA GLY A 60 7.78 1.16 2.33
C GLY A 60 7.21 2.07 3.43
N TYR A 61 5.89 2.11 3.56
CA TYR A 61 5.19 2.91 4.56
C TYR A 61 5.52 2.50 5.99
N GLN A 62 5.69 1.20 6.27
CA GLN A 62 6.13 0.74 7.59
C GLN A 62 7.49 1.35 7.97
N THR A 63 8.44 1.38 7.03
CA THR A 63 9.78 1.94 7.26
C THR A 63 9.73 3.43 7.50
N LEU A 64 8.95 4.16 6.69
CA LEU A 64 8.77 5.61 6.85
C LEU A 64 8.06 5.95 8.16
N PHE A 65 6.99 5.23 8.49
CA PHE A 65 6.21 5.44 9.71
C PHE A 65 7.07 5.24 10.96
N VAL A 66 7.89 4.18 11.01
CA VAL A 66 8.82 3.94 12.12
C VAL A 66 9.84 5.06 12.25
N ARG A 67 10.39 5.56 11.14
CA ARG A 67 11.36 6.68 11.15
C ARG A 67 10.73 7.99 11.61
N VAL A 68 9.54 8.31 11.12
CA VAL A 68 8.83 9.53 11.50
C VAL A 68 8.43 9.46 12.98
N PHE A 69 7.91 8.31 13.41
CA PHE A 69 7.52 8.11 14.80
C PHE A 69 8.72 8.17 15.75
N SER A 70 9.85 7.54 15.41
CA SER A 70 11.06 7.61 16.23
C SER A 70 11.64 9.02 16.30
N ALA A 71 11.63 9.77 15.20
CA ALA A 71 12.03 11.17 15.18
C ALA A 71 11.13 12.06 16.05
N LEU A 72 9.80 11.86 15.96
CA LEU A 72 8.83 12.57 16.80
C LEU A 72 9.01 12.22 18.28
N HIS A 73 9.20 10.94 18.61
CA HIS A 73 9.40 10.49 19.99
C HIS A 73 10.71 11.04 20.59
N GLY A 74 11.81 11.01 19.82
CA GLY A 74 13.09 11.59 20.25
C GLY A 74 12.98 13.10 20.49
N ARG A 75 12.27 13.82 19.62
CA ARG A 75 12.04 15.26 19.76
C ARG A 75 11.16 15.57 20.97
N PHE A 76 10.11 14.79 21.20
CA PHE A 76 9.24 14.90 22.38
C PHE A 76 10.05 14.66 23.67
N ASN A 77 10.84 13.59 23.75
CA ASN A 77 11.67 13.33 24.94
C ASN A 77 12.71 14.43 25.17
N SER A 78 13.30 15.00 24.12
CA SER A 78 14.23 16.13 24.27
C SER A 78 13.56 17.42 24.78
N LEU A 79 12.30 17.66 24.42
CA LEU A 79 11.52 18.84 24.80
C LEU A 79 10.99 18.75 26.25
N PHE A 80 10.59 17.56 26.70
CA PHE A 80 9.96 17.38 28.02
C PHE A 80 10.90 16.84 29.10
N TYR A 81 11.99 16.16 28.74
CA TYR A 81 12.94 15.54 29.68
C TYR A 81 14.39 16.02 29.51
N GLY A 82 14.67 16.93 28.57
CA GLY A 82 16.03 17.35 28.21
C GLY A 82 16.78 18.21 29.22
N ASP A 83 16.13 18.71 30.27
CA ASP A 83 16.74 19.68 31.21
C ASP A 83 17.05 19.12 32.61
N THR A 84 16.86 17.82 32.85
CA THR A 84 17.14 17.20 34.16
C THR A 84 18.59 16.72 34.34
N LYS A 85 19.46 16.92 33.34
CA LYS A 85 20.89 16.53 33.40
C LYS A 85 21.87 17.72 33.52
N ARG A 86 21.39 18.91 33.92
CA ARG A 86 22.24 20.03 34.34
C ARG A 86 21.95 20.41 35.80
N LYS A 87 22.27 19.52 36.75
CA LYS A 87 22.61 19.90 38.12
C LYS A 87 23.65 18.95 38.65
#